data_AF-W9Y6Q2-F1
#
_entry.id   AF-W9Y6Q2-F1
#
_cell.length_a   1.000
_cell.length_b   1.000
_cell.length_c   1.000
_cell.angle_alpha   90.00
_cell.angle_beta   90.00
_cell.angle_gamma   90.00
#
_symmetry.space_group_name_H-M   'P 1'
#
loop_
_entity.id
_entity.type
_entity.pdbx_description
1 polymer ?
#
loop_
_entity_poly.entity_id
_entity_poly.type
_entity_poly.pdbx_seq_one_letter_code
_entity_poly.pdbx_strand_id
1 'polypeptide(L)'
;MSPDCSWATKLLDAARRRNIVFSPAEVEAVYAAHSGSPLARWVQHNLVARETAVLSNEELALWRRLQESPSSLPTRDAAADADWVSIPTTDDEFRSATADLNASTRAIERRSTILDAQSALASRLAGSEDGCRVRKSKHRQFFNQKEAAEVQHVKFANHQLYETLCADLQTEHAIVSRDLKSVHATVAEVLNADDRALVRLNEVSANRTELDVDVDAVGERVAKLTTALRHFRSQAVKDRLDRTYLESLANGESEEEEQRSEAVSADEVQNIHADLGSLYAEIDDVATMLVSHEHGKGVDSTISSIRQLRSENSRARTELVYDKLAALTASLEILSTRLENLQNRRLALHRLQLQSQHLGPAINAPTRHDLAVPAAGPASTLSSRRDRAEDEDDYPAISALLRHFGLSGLPQTGNGNGNVSSTTFHEQVSSSTFHEQVRTLAAKLSCKSAQNVRQILDISETAITTRRAASQSLFEVLDTNSARDLDRELRALEDRIAQARAEIETTRPRPRP
;
A
#
# COMPACT_ATOMS: atom_id res chain seq x y z
N MET A 1 -68.83 -58.86 24.48
CA MET A 1 -69.09 -58.00 23.31
C MET A 1 -70.50 -57.47 23.43
N SER A 2 -70.67 -56.19 23.75
CA SER A 2 -71.94 -55.47 23.56
C SER A 2 -71.63 -54.01 23.24
N PRO A 3 -71.40 -53.65 21.98
CA PRO A 3 -71.03 -52.31 21.56
C PRO A 3 -72.30 -51.50 21.24
N ASP A 4 -73.17 -51.20 22.22
CA ASP A 4 -74.43 -50.50 21.90
C ASP A 4 -74.89 -49.39 22.87
N CYS A 5 -74.16 -49.10 23.95
CA CYS A 5 -74.56 -48.04 24.90
C CYS A 5 -73.84 -46.68 24.71
N SER A 6 -73.14 -46.46 23.59
CA SER A 6 -72.38 -45.22 23.31
C SER A 6 -73.27 -43.97 23.28
N TRP A 7 -74.52 -44.09 22.81
CA TRP A 7 -75.45 -42.96 22.74
C TRP A 7 -76.11 -42.68 24.11
N ALA A 8 -76.42 -43.73 24.88
CA ALA A 8 -77.03 -43.62 26.20
C ALA A 8 -76.10 -42.90 27.20
N THR A 9 -74.81 -43.24 27.18
CA THR A 9 -73.81 -42.55 28.02
C THR A 9 -73.59 -41.10 27.60
N LYS A 10 -73.59 -40.81 26.29
CA LYS A 10 -73.49 -39.42 25.77
C LYS A 10 -74.73 -38.57 26.09
N LEU A 11 -75.93 -39.16 26.08
CA LEU A 11 -77.16 -38.48 26.50
C LEU A 11 -77.10 -38.12 27.98
N LEU A 12 -76.71 -39.07 28.83
CA LEU A 12 -76.61 -38.85 30.28
C LEU A 12 -75.51 -37.84 30.63
N ASP A 13 -74.38 -37.84 29.90
CA ASP A 13 -73.33 -36.84 30.10
C ASP A 13 -73.76 -35.44 29.63
N ALA A 14 -74.47 -35.34 28.50
CA ALA A 14 -75.04 -34.07 28.03
C ALA A 14 -76.12 -33.52 28.97
N ALA A 15 -76.96 -34.38 29.54
CA ALA A 15 -77.97 -33.99 30.53
C ALA A 15 -77.35 -33.55 31.85
N ARG A 16 -76.30 -34.24 32.32
CA ARG A 16 -75.53 -33.85 33.50
C ARG A 16 -74.86 -32.48 33.31
N ARG A 17 -74.28 -32.21 32.14
CA ARG A 17 -73.69 -30.89 31.81
C ARG A 17 -74.72 -29.73 31.79
N ARG A 18 -76.01 -30.05 31.66
CA ARG A 18 -77.12 -29.08 31.64
C ARG A 18 -77.96 -29.07 32.91
N ASN A 19 -77.52 -29.79 33.94
CA ASN A 19 -78.18 -29.88 35.24
C ASN A 19 -79.63 -30.41 35.17
N ILE A 20 -79.90 -31.32 34.22
CA ILE A 20 -81.18 -32.01 34.10
C ILE A 20 -81.08 -33.29 34.94
N VAL A 21 -81.92 -33.40 35.97
CA VAL A 21 -81.94 -34.56 36.89
C VAL A 21 -82.93 -35.60 36.37
N PHE A 22 -82.43 -36.78 35.99
CA PHE A 22 -83.27 -37.93 35.66
C PHE A 22 -83.58 -38.76 36.91
N SER A 23 -84.79 -39.32 36.99
CA SER A 23 -85.13 -40.27 38.04
C SER A 23 -84.42 -41.62 37.82
N PRO A 24 -84.16 -42.41 38.87
CA PRO A 24 -83.46 -43.70 38.72
C PRO A 24 -84.17 -44.65 37.74
N ALA A 25 -85.51 -44.60 37.69
CA ALA A 25 -86.32 -45.39 36.76
C ALA A 25 -86.16 -44.96 35.29
N GLU A 26 -85.94 -43.66 35.04
CA GLU A 26 -85.71 -43.12 33.69
C GLU A 26 -84.32 -43.49 33.16
N VAL A 27 -83.33 -43.54 34.04
CA VAL A 27 -81.97 -43.98 33.67
C VAL A 27 -81.98 -45.45 33.27
N GLU A 28 -82.69 -46.32 34.01
CA GLU A 28 -82.88 -47.72 33.62
C GLU A 28 -83.65 -47.86 32.30
N ALA A 29 -84.67 -47.03 32.07
CA ALA A 29 -85.41 -47.03 30.81
C ALA A 29 -84.54 -46.59 29.61
N VAL A 30 -83.59 -45.67 29.82
CA VAL A 30 -82.63 -45.23 28.78
C VAL A 30 -81.62 -46.34 28.47
N TYR A 31 -81.17 -47.10 29.47
CA TYR A 31 -80.29 -48.25 29.25
C TYR A 31 -81.01 -49.47 28.67
N ALA A 32 -82.31 -49.64 28.94
CA ALA A 32 -83.15 -50.68 28.35
C ALA A 32 -83.60 -50.38 26.91
N ALA A 33 -83.43 -49.14 26.44
CA ALA A 33 -83.79 -48.74 25.09
C ALA A 33 -82.78 -49.26 24.04
N HIS A 34 -83.28 -49.90 22.99
CA HIS A 34 -82.46 -50.42 21.90
C HIS A 34 -81.88 -49.28 21.04
N SER A 35 -80.71 -49.49 20.42
CA SER A 35 -80.02 -48.52 19.54
C SER A 35 -80.85 -48.07 18.32
N GLY A 36 -81.91 -48.81 17.97
CA GLY A 36 -82.90 -48.44 16.93
C GLY A 36 -84.09 -47.59 17.41
N SER A 37 -84.20 -47.29 18.71
CA SER A 37 -85.26 -46.48 19.30
C SER A 37 -85.30 -45.06 18.68
N PRO A 38 -86.48 -44.43 18.52
CA PRO A 38 -86.57 -43.03 18.08
C PRO A 38 -85.74 -42.09 18.96
N LEU A 39 -85.58 -42.40 20.25
CA LEU A 39 -84.72 -41.67 21.18
C LEU A 39 -83.24 -41.79 20.80
N ALA A 40 -82.76 -43.01 20.51
CA ALA A 40 -81.38 -43.24 20.11
C ALA A 40 -81.03 -42.51 18.81
N ARG A 41 -81.95 -42.53 17.84
CA ARG A 41 -81.82 -41.81 16.56
C ARG A 41 -81.79 -40.28 16.75
N TRP A 42 -82.65 -39.75 17.63
CA TRP A 42 -82.67 -38.32 17.95
C TRP A 42 -81.36 -37.87 18.61
N VAL A 43 -80.83 -38.66 19.55
CA VAL A 43 -79.56 -38.39 20.23
C VAL A 43 -78.40 -38.39 19.24
N GLN A 44 -78.34 -39.37 18.34
CA GLN A 44 -77.23 -39.48 17.41
C GLN A 44 -77.25 -38.35 16.36
N HIS A 45 -78.43 -37.92 15.91
CA HIS A 45 -78.55 -36.82 14.95
C HIS A 45 -78.28 -35.44 15.58
N ASN A 46 -78.77 -35.18 16.80
CA ASN A 46 -78.71 -33.84 17.40
C ASN A 46 -77.53 -33.62 18.34
N LEU A 47 -77.00 -34.66 19.00
CA LEU A 47 -75.88 -34.53 19.94
C LEU A 47 -74.54 -34.99 19.36
N VAL A 48 -74.53 -35.92 18.39
CA VAL A 48 -73.28 -36.49 17.84
C VAL A 48 -72.93 -35.91 16.46
N ALA A 49 -73.92 -35.69 15.58
CA ALA A 49 -73.65 -35.21 14.22
C ALA A 49 -73.62 -33.68 14.06
N ARG A 50 -74.23 -32.94 14.98
CA ARG A 50 -74.26 -31.47 14.99
C ARG A 50 -73.89 -30.93 16.37
N GLU A 51 -72.60 -30.84 16.66
CA GLU A 51 -72.10 -30.14 17.86
C GLU A 51 -72.53 -28.66 17.92
N THR A 52 -73.05 -28.11 16.81
CA THR A 52 -73.51 -26.73 16.66
C THR A 52 -75.02 -26.53 16.77
N ALA A 53 -75.84 -27.59 16.87
CA ALA A 53 -77.31 -27.46 16.92
C ALA A 53 -77.88 -27.39 18.33
N VAL A 54 -77.06 -27.58 19.36
CA VAL A 54 -77.50 -27.50 20.73
C VAL A 54 -76.72 -26.40 21.41
N LEU A 55 -77.44 -25.36 21.85
CA LEU A 55 -76.88 -24.16 22.49
C LEU A 55 -75.77 -24.56 23.48
N SER A 56 -74.58 -23.99 23.27
CA SER A 56 -73.44 -24.21 24.16
C SER A 56 -73.77 -23.65 25.56
N ASN A 57 -73.12 -24.14 26.62
CA ASN A 57 -73.38 -23.60 27.97
C ASN A 57 -73.09 -22.08 28.06
N GLU A 58 -72.18 -21.56 27.23
CA GLU A 58 -71.91 -20.13 27.11
C GLU A 58 -73.03 -19.40 26.38
N GLU A 59 -73.59 -19.98 25.31
CA GLU A 59 -74.73 -19.41 24.58
C GLU A 59 -76.02 -19.45 25.39
N LEU A 60 -76.22 -20.50 26.21
CA LEU A 60 -77.36 -20.64 27.11
C LEU A 60 -77.22 -19.67 28.31
N ALA A 61 -76.00 -19.46 28.81
CA ALA A 61 -75.72 -18.41 29.78
C ALA A 61 -75.89 -17.00 29.18
N LEU A 62 -75.53 -16.81 27.91
CA LEU A 62 -75.80 -15.58 27.16
C LEU A 62 -77.30 -15.36 26.96
N TRP A 63 -78.07 -16.39 26.59
CA TRP A 63 -79.52 -16.32 26.46
C TRP A 63 -80.23 -16.04 27.78
N ARG A 64 -79.82 -16.68 28.88
CA ARG A 64 -80.35 -16.37 30.22
C ARG A 64 -79.96 -14.96 30.65
N ARG A 65 -78.72 -14.52 30.40
CA ARG A 65 -78.32 -13.13 30.62
C ARG A 65 -79.18 -12.16 29.80
N LEU A 66 -79.45 -12.46 28.54
CA LEU A 66 -80.30 -11.65 27.66
C LEU A 66 -81.74 -11.57 28.16
N GLN A 67 -82.25 -12.66 28.77
CA GLN A 67 -83.60 -12.75 29.29
C GLN A 67 -83.73 -12.13 30.71
N GLU A 68 -82.67 -12.17 31.50
CA GLU A 68 -82.55 -11.54 32.82
C GLU A 68 -82.14 -10.05 32.74
N SER A 69 -81.64 -9.58 31.58
CA SER A 69 -81.37 -8.17 31.27
C SER A 69 -82.45 -7.57 30.35
N PRO A 70 -83.63 -7.19 30.85
CA PRO A 70 -84.66 -6.54 30.04
C PRO A 70 -84.31 -5.10 29.61
N SER A 71 -83.07 -4.63 29.79
CA SER A 71 -82.72 -3.20 29.74
C SER A 71 -81.52 -2.83 28.86
N SER A 72 -80.99 -3.72 28.01
CA SER A 72 -79.85 -3.37 27.13
C SER A 72 -79.89 -3.96 25.72
N LEU A 73 -81.09 -4.21 25.19
CA LEU A 73 -81.31 -4.37 23.75
C LEU A 73 -82.27 -3.28 23.28
N PRO A 74 -81.83 -2.29 22.49
CA PRO A 74 -82.72 -1.35 21.83
C PRO A 74 -83.32 -2.03 20.59
N THR A 75 -84.12 -3.08 20.77
CA THR A 75 -84.82 -3.74 19.64
C THR A 75 -85.93 -4.69 20.12
N ARG A 76 -86.82 -4.18 20.98
CA ARG A 76 -88.17 -4.75 21.11
C ARG A 76 -89.25 -3.69 21.27
N ASP A 77 -88.90 -2.52 21.82
CA ASP A 77 -89.82 -1.36 21.89
C ASP A 77 -89.54 -0.32 20.78
N ALA A 78 -88.39 -0.40 20.11
CA ALA A 78 -88.13 0.28 18.83
C ALA A 78 -88.70 -0.49 17.61
N ALA A 79 -89.48 -1.53 17.87
CA ALA A 79 -90.37 -2.15 16.89
C ALA A 79 -91.78 -1.58 17.00
N ALA A 80 -92.00 -0.43 17.64
CA ALA A 80 -93.28 0.30 17.56
C ALA A 80 -93.20 1.49 16.59
N ASP A 81 -92.00 2.05 16.36
CA ASP A 81 -91.74 3.21 15.48
C ASP A 81 -90.73 2.94 14.35
N ALA A 82 -90.26 1.69 14.22
CA ALA A 82 -89.92 1.22 12.88
C ALA A 82 -91.26 1.00 12.20
N ASP A 83 -91.57 1.78 11.17
CA ASP A 83 -92.61 1.44 10.20
C ASP A 83 -92.48 -0.05 9.92
N TRP A 84 -93.35 -0.84 10.56
CA TRP A 84 -93.56 -2.24 10.24
C TRP A 84 -93.95 -2.21 8.80
N VAL A 85 -92.98 -2.41 7.89
CA VAL A 85 -93.10 -2.53 6.44
C VAL A 85 -94.48 -2.05 6.07
N SER A 86 -94.70 -0.72 6.05
CA SER A 86 -96.04 -0.14 5.87
C SER A 86 -96.62 -0.91 4.70
N ILE A 87 -97.52 -1.84 5.00
CA ILE A 87 -97.94 -2.82 4.00
C ILE A 87 -98.67 -1.92 3.04
N PRO A 88 -98.13 -1.69 1.83
CA PRO A 88 -98.62 -0.62 1.00
C PRO A 88 -100.14 -0.80 0.88
N THR A 89 -100.92 0.17 1.31
CA THR A 89 -102.38 -0.04 1.38
C THR A 89 -103.03 0.46 0.09
N THR A 90 -102.32 1.31 -0.66
CA THR A 90 -102.73 1.81 -1.97
C THR A 90 -101.84 1.26 -3.09
N ASP A 91 -102.42 1.08 -4.27
CA ASP A 91 -101.71 0.57 -5.45
C ASP A 91 -100.52 1.48 -5.86
N ASP A 92 -100.63 2.78 -5.58
CA ASP A 92 -99.55 3.75 -5.82
C ASP A 92 -98.40 3.60 -4.80
N GLU A 93 -98.67 3.29 -3.54
CA GLU A 93 -97.64 2.94 -2.54
C GLU A 93 -96.92 1.64 -2.90
N PHE A 94 -97.65 0.61 -3.40
CA PHE A 94 -97.01 -0.62 -3.89
C PHE A 94 -96.08 -0.32 -5.07
N ARG A 95 -96.52 0.53 -6.01
CA ARG A 95 -95.69 0.94 -7.14
C ARG A 95 -94.47 1.74 -6.69
N SER A 96 -94.60 2.64 -5.71
CA SER A 96 -93.47 3.40 -5.15
C SER A 96 -92.49 2.49 -4.40
N ALA A 97 -92.97 1.63 -3.50
CA ALA A 97 -92.12 0.70 -2.76
C ALA A 97 -91.39 -0.28 -3.69
N THR A 98 -92.05 -0.72 -4.76
CA THR A 98 -91.42 -1.55 -5.80
C THR A 98 -90.39 -0.75 -6.60
N ALA A 99 -90.65 0.52 -6.90
CA ALA A 99 -89.69 1.40 -7.57
C ALA A 99 -88.45 1.66 -6.70
N ASP A 100 -88.63 1.92 -5.39
CA ASP A 100 -87.56 2.15 -4.42
C ASP A 100 -86.75 0.88 -4.16
N LEU A 101 -87.41 -0.27 -4.03
CA LEU A 101 -86.74 -1.57 -3.92
C LEU A 101 -85.91 -1.83 -5.18
N ASN A 102 -86.47 -1.62 -6.37
CA ASN A 102 -85.74 -1.77 -7.63
C ASN A 102 -84.57 -0.78 -7.75
N ALA A 103 -84.75 0.47 -7.29
CA ALA A 103 -83.68 1.47 -7.28
C ALA A 103 -82.55 1.06 -6.31
N SER A 104 -82.89 0.55 -5.13
CA SER A 104 -81.95 0.03 -4.14
C SER A 104 -81.22 -1.20 -4.65
N THR A 105 -81.93 -2.17 -5.24
CA THR A 105 -81.35 -3.36 -5.88
C THR A 105 -80.36 -2.96 -6.98
N ARG A 106 -80.73 -2.04 -7.88
CA ARG A 106 -79.80 -1.52 -8.91
C ARG A 106 -78.60 -0.79 -8.29
N ALA A 107 -78.78 -0.08 -7.19
CA ALA A 107 -77.68 0.59 -6.50
C ALA A 107 -76.72 -0.42 -5.83
N ILE A 108 -77.25 -1.49 -5.24
CA ILE A 108 -76.48 -2.59 -4.67
C ILE A 108 -75.74 -3.36 -5.76
N GLU A 109 -76.39 -3.68 -6.89
CA GLU A 109 -75.74 -4.31 -8.05
C GLU A 109 -74.59 -3.46 -8.60
N ARG A 110 -74.78 -2.15 -8.72
CA ARG A 110 -73.70 -1.22 -9.12
C ARG A 110 -72.55 -1.23 -8.11
N ARG A 111 -72.86 -1.25 -6.80
CA ARG A 111 -71.82 -1.32 -5.75
C ARG A 111 -71.08 -2.66 -5.77
N SER A 112 -71.80 -3.76 -5.96
CA SER A 112 -71.21 -5.10 -6.06
C SER A 112 -70.28 -5.17 -7.27
N THR A 113 -70.71 -4.73 -8.44
CA THR A 113 -69.87 -4.73 -9.64
C THR A 113 -68.62 -3.86 -9.49
N ILE A 114 -68.71 -2.72 -8.79
CA ILE A 114 -67.54 -1.89 -8.47
C ILE A 114 -66.59 -2.61 -7.49
N LEU A 115 -67.11 -3.24 -6.43
CA LEU A 115 -66.31 -3.99 -5.47
C LEU A 115 -65.64 -5.21 -6.11
N ASP A 116 -66.36 -5.92 -6.98
CA ASP A 116 -65.82 -7.04 -7.76
C ASP A 116 -64.68 -6.56 -8.67
N ALA A 117 -64.85 -5.43 -9.36
CA ALA A 117 -63.80 -4.82 -10.16
C ALA A 117 -62.58 -4.38 -9.32
N GLN A 118 -62.81 -3.78 -8.15
CA GLN A 118 -61.73 -3.36 -7.23
C GLN A 118 -60.99 -4.57 -6.64
N SER A 119 -61.70 -5.63 -6.26
CA SER A 119 -61.10 -6.87 -5.74
C SER A 119 -60.26 -7.58 -6.80
N ALA A 120 -60.70 -7.57 -8.06
CA ALA A 120 -59.94 -8.09 -9.19
C ALA A 120 -58.66 -7.26 -9.44
N LEU A 121 -58.72 -5.93 -9.33
CA LEU A 121 -57.54 -5.07 -9.44
C LEU A 121 -56.57 -5.26 -8.27
N ALA A 122 -57.07 -5.35 -7.03
CA ALA A 122 -56.24 -5.62 -5.85
C ALA A 122 -55.52 -6.98 -5.98
N SER A 123 -56.21 -8.01 -6.45
CA SER A 123 -55.62 -9.34 -6.70
C SER A 123 -54.52 -9.29 -7.78
N ARG A 124 -54.72 -8.50 -8.85
CA ARG A 124 -53.69 -8.28 -9.88
C ARG A 124 -52.48 -7.52 -9.37
N LEU A 125 -52.68 -6.51 -8.51
CA LEU A 125 -51.59 -5.76 -7.88
C LEU A 125 -50.80 -6.65 -6.92
N ALA A 126 -51.46 -7.44 -6.07
CA ALA A 126 -50.81 -8.41 -5.19
C ALA A 126 -49.93 -9.40 -5.98
N GLY A 127 -50.46 -9.97 -7.08
CA GLY A 127 -49.68 -10.85 -7.96
C GLY A 127 -48.48 -10.15 -8.62
N SER A 128 -48.61 -8.86 -8.98
CA SER A 128 -47.50 -8.06 -9.51
C SER A 128 -46.42 -7.76 -8.46
N GLU A 129 -46.83 -7.44 -7.23
CA GLU A 129 -45.93 -7.22 -6.10
C GLU A 129 -45.17 -8.49 -5.72
N ASP A 130 -45.84 -9.64 -5.69
CA ASP A 130 -45.20 -10.93 -5.47
C ASP A 130 -44.20 -11.25 -6.60
N GLY A 131 -44.57 -11.00 -7.86
CA GLY A 131 -43.65 -11.11 -8.99
C GLY A 131 -42.44 -10.16 -8.89
N CYS A 132 -42.64 -8.95 -8.36
CA CYS A 132 -41.57 -7.99 -8.08
C CYS A 132 -40.65 -8.47 -6.94
N ARG A 133 -41.22 -8.98 -5.85
CA ARG A 133 -40.49 -9.54 -4.70
C ARG A 133 -39.65 -10.75 -5.09
N VAL A 134 -40.21 -11.69 -5.85
CA VAL A 134 -39.48 -12.86 -6.35
C VAL A 134 -38.32 -12.43 -7.25
N ARG A 135 -38.53 -11.47 -8.17
CA ARG A 135 -37.45 -10.93 -9.02
C ARG A 135 -36.35 -10.25 -8.18
N LYS A 136 -36.70 -9.41 -7.21
CA LYS A 136 -35.74 -8.77 -6.30
C LYS A 136 -34.95 -9.80 -5.49
N SER A 137 -35.59 -10.84 -4.98
CA SER A 137 -34.92 -11.92 -4.25
C SER A 137 -33.92 -12.67 -5.13
N LYS A 138 -34.32 -13.04 -6.35
CA LYS A 138 -33.42 -13.69 -7.32
C LYS A 138 -32.21 -12.81 -7.67
N HIS A 139 -32.44 -11.51 -7.86
CA HIS A 139 -31.37 -10.57 -8.18
C HIS A 139 -30.39 -10.39 -7.02
N ARG A 140 -30.91 -10.30 -5.78
CA ARG A 140 -30.07 -10.28 -4.57
C ARG A 140 -29.23 -11.55 -4.45
N GLN A 141 -29.84 -12.73 -4.66
CA GLN A 141 -29.10 -13.99 -4.62
C GLN A 141 -28.00 -14.04 -5.68
N PHE A 142 -28.29 -13.59 -6.91
CA PHE A 142 -27.30 -13.50 -7.99
C PHE A 142 -26.14 -12.58 -7.63
N PHE A 143 -26.41 -11.39 -7.07
CA PHE A 143 -25.35 -10.48 -6.66
C PHE A 143 -24.53 -11.01 -5.49
N ASN A 144 -25.17 -11.61 -4.47
CA ASN A 144 -24.45 -12.22 -3.36
C ASN A 144 -23.55 -13.37 -3.84
N GLN A 145 -24.03 -14.18 -4.80
CA GLN A 145 -23.23 -15.24 -5.40
C GLN A 145 -22.05 -14.67 -6.21
N LYS A 146 -22.28 -13.62 -6.98
CA LYS A 146 -21.23 -12.93 -7.74
C LYS A 146 -20.18 -12.33 -6.81
N GLU A 147 -20.59 -11.62 -5.77
CA GLU A 147 -19.69 -11.05 -4.75
C GLU A 147 -18.87 -12.14 -4.05
N ALA A 148 -19.52 -13.24 -3.65
CA ALA A 148 -18.81 -14.37 -3.05
C ALA A 148 -17.77 -14.97 -4.01
N ALA A 149 -18.09 -15.09 -5.30
CA ALA A 149 -17.16 -15.56 -6.32
C ALA A 149 -15.99 -14.58 -6.54
N GLU A 150 -16.26 -13.27 -6.58
CA GLU A 150 -15.23 -12.24 -6.70
C GLU A 150 -14.29 -12.22 -5.48
N VAL A 151 -14.84 -12.32 -4.26
CA VAL A 151 -14.04 -12.41 -3.03
C VAL A 151 -13.17 -13.67 -3.03
N GLN A 152 -13.72 -14.82 -3.46
CA GLN A 152 -12.94 -16.05 -3.60
C GLN A 152 -11.83 -15.91 -4.65
N HIS A 153 -12.13 -15.28 -5.80
CA HIS A 153 -11.16 -15.04 -6.84
C HIS A 153 -10.01 -14.14 -6.37
N VAL A 154 -10.32 -13.03 -5.69
CA VAL A 154 -9.31 -12.13 -5.11
C VAL A 154 -8.48 -12.85 -4.04
N LYS A 155 -9.10 -13.66 -3.18
CA LYS A 155 -8.37 -14.47 -2.19
C LYS A 155 -7.41 -15.45 -2.85
N PHE A 156 -7.85 -16.14 -3.89
CA PHE A 156 -7.01 -17.06 -4.66
C PHE A 156 -5.85 -16.32 -5.34
N ALA A 157 -6.12 -15.20 -6.00
CA ALA A 157 -5.09 -14.38 -6.63
C ALA A 157 -4.06 -13.85 -5.62
N ASN A 158 -4.51 -13.38 -4.45
CA ASN A 158 -3.63 -12.95 -3.37
C ASN A 158 -2.78 -14.09 -2.82
N HIS A 159 -3.36 -15.29 -2.67
CA HIS A 159 -2.63 -16.48 -2.23
C HIS A 159 -1.54 -16.85 -3.25
N GLN A 160 -1.88 -16.89 -4.54
CA GLN A 160 -0.92 -17.17 -5.61
C GLN A 160 0.22 -16.13 -5.66
N LEU A 161 -0.10 -14.83 -5.51
CA LEU A 161 0.92 -13.78 -5.43
C LEU A 161 1.81 -13.95 -4.20
N TYR A 162 1.24 -14.35 -3.06
CA TYR A 162 2.00 -14.61 -1.84
C TYR A 162 2.93 -15.81 -1.97
N GLU A 163 2.45 -16.92 -2.55
CA GLU A 163 3.28 -18.09 -2.83
C GLU A 163 4.42 -17.76 -3.79
N THR A 164 4.13 -16.98 -4.84
CA THR A 164 5.15 -16.51 -5.80
C THR A 164 6.19 -15.65 -5.10
N LEU A 165 5.77 -14.68 -4.27
CA LEU A 165 6.67 -13.87 -3.46
C LEU A 165 7.53 -14.73 -2.52
N CYS A 166 6.96 -15.75 -1.88
CA CYS A 166 7.71 -16.65 -1.00
C CYS A 166 8.75 -17.46 -1.77
N ALA A 167 8.40 -17.98 -2.96
CA ALA A 167 9.33 -18.68 -3.83
C ALA A 167 10.47 -17.75 -4.30
N ASP A 168 10.14 -16.53 -4.72
CA ASP A 168 11.14 -15.52 -5.14
C ASP A 168 12.08 -15.16 -3.99
N LEU A 169 11.56 -14.93 -2.79
CA LEU A 169 12.39 -14.67 -1.61
C LEU A 169 13.30 -15.86 -1.26
N GLN A 170 12.83 -17.09 -1.40
CA GLN A 170 13.65 -18.28 -1.17
C GLN A 170 14.76 -18.44 -2.21
N THR A 171 14.47 -18.19 -3.49
CA THR A 171 15.49 -18.26 -4.56
C THR A 171 16.56 -17.19 -4.36
N GLU A 172 16.15 -15.96 -4.06
CA GLU A 172 17.06 -14.85 -3.74
C GLU A 172 17.91 -15.14 -2.50
N HIS A 173 17.31 -15.74 -1.46
CA HIS A 173 18.05 -16.16 -0.27
C HIS A 173 19.08 -17.25 -0.58
N ALA A 174 18.75 -18.20 -1.45
CA ALA A 174 19.67 -19.23 -1.90
C ALA A 174 20.84 -18.66 -2.70
N ILE A 175 20.58 -17.68 -3.58
CA ILE A 175 21.61 -16.95 -4.34
C ILE A 175 22.56 -16.23 -3.38
N VAL A 176 22.04 -15.42 -2.45
CA VAL A 176 22.87 -14.72 -1.46
C VAL A 176 23.65 -15.69 -0.58
N SER A 177 23.06 -16.83 -0.19
CA SER A 177 23.74 -17.85 0.59
C SER A 177 24.89 -18.51 -0.16
N ARG A 178 24.73 -18.74 -1.47
CA ARG A 178 25.81 -19.23 -2.33
C ARG A 178 26.91 -18.17 -2.45
N ASP A 179 26.54 -16.92 -2.67
CA ASP A 179 27.49 -15.81 -2.80
C ASP A 179 28.26 -15.59 -1.49
N LEU A 180 27.61 -15.72 -0.31
CA LEU A 180 28.29 -15.71 1.00
C LEU A 180 29.36 -16.80 1.14
N LYS A 181 29.10 -18.01 0.62
CA LYS A 181 30.07 -19.11 0.67
C LYS A 181 31.28 -18.83 -0.24
N SER A 182 31.07 -18.20 -1.40
CA SER A 182 32.16 -17.86 -2.31
C SER A 182 32.92 -16.60 -1.88
N VAL A 183 32.31 -15.70 -1.10
CA VAL A 183 32.95 -14.47 -0.61
C VAL A 183 34.27 -14.76 0.07
N HIS A 184 34.32 -15.72 1.00
CA HIS A 184 35.55 -16.01 1.73
C HIS A 184 36.70 -16.41 0.78
N ALA A 185 36.41 -17.23 -0.23
CA ALA A 185 37.39 -17.61 -1.24
C ALA A 185 37.83 -16.38 -2.08
N THR A 186 36.89 -15.55 -2.52
CA THR A 186 37.21 -14.35 -3.32
C THR A 186 38.01 -13.31 -2.53
N VAL A 187 37.69 -13.11 -1.25
CA VAL A 187 38.43 -12.19 -0.37
C VAL A 187 39.83 -12.73 -0.13
N ALA A 188 39.97 -14.02 0.16
CA ALA A 188 41.28 -14.64 0.30
C ALA A 188 42.11 -14.54 -0.99
N GLU A 189 41.50 -14.73 -2.16
CA GLU A 189 42.19 -14.61 -3.45
C GLU A 189 42.71 -13.19 -3.70
N VAL A 190 41.88 -12.17 -3.45
CA VAL A 190 42.26 -10.75 -3.61
C VAL A 190 43.36 -10.37 -2.62
N LEU A 191 43.20 -10.68 -1.33
CA LEU A 191 44.21 -10.36 -0.32
C LEU A 191 45.54 -11.07 -0.61
N ASN A 192 45.52 -12.34 -1.03
CA ASN A 192 46.73 -13.04 -1.44
C ASN A 192 47.36 -12.43 -2.72
N ALA A 193 46.55 -11.90 -3.64
CA ALA A 193 47.05 -11.20 -4.82
C ALA A 193 47.72 -9.87 -4.44
N ASP A 194 47.12 -9.14 -3.50
CA ASP A 194 47.65 -7.89 -2.95
C ASP A 194 48.95 -8.15 -2.18
N ASP A 195 49.02 -9.20 -1.34
CA ASP A 195 50.23 -9.62 -0.65
C ASP A 195 51.36 -9.96 -1.64
N ARG A 196 51.06 -10.68 -2.72
CA ARG A 196 52.05 -10.95 -3.79
C ARG A 196 52.51 -9.66 -4.47
N ALA A 197 51.63 -8.69 -4.65
CA ALA A 197 51.99 -7.39 -5.23
C ALA A 197 52.89 -6.58 -4.27
N LEU A 198 52.60 -6.61 -2.97
CA LEU A 198 53.42 -5.98 -1.94
C LEU A 198 54.80 -6.64 -1.81
N VAL A 199 54.89 -7.97 -1.91
CA VAL A 199 56.18 -8.68 -1.94
C VAL A 199 57.00 -8.25 -3.14
N ARG A 200 56.43 -8.19 -4.34
CA ARG A 200 57.12 -7.69 -5.55
C ARG A 200 57.54 -6.23 -5.41
N LEU A 201 56.72 -5.40 -4.79
CA LEU A 201 57.05 -4.01 -4.52
C LEU A 201 58.23 -3.89 -3.56
N ASN A 202 58.24 -4.72 -2.51
CA ASN A 202 59.34 -4.82 -1.57
C ASN A 202 60.62 -5.31 -2.26
N GLU A 203 60.54 -6.31 -3.13
CA GLU A 203 61.68 -6.76 -3.96
C GLU A 203 62.23 -5.64 -4.87
N VAL A 204 61.37 -4.84 -5.50
CA VAL A 204 61.79 -3.68 -6.30
C VAL A 204 62.47 -2.62 -5.44
N SER A 205 62.00 -2.43 -4.20
CA SER A 205 62.63 -1.51 -3.24
C SER A 205 63.95 -2.05 -2.67
N ALA A 206 64.04 -3.36 -2.47
CA ALA A 206 65.21 -4.07 -1.92
C ALA A 206 66.31 -4.26 -2.96
N ASN A 207 65.95 -4.43 -4.24
CA ASN A 207 66.86 -4.40 -5.39
C ASN A 207 67.35 -2.98 -5.72
N ARG A 208 67.60 -2.18 -4.68
CA ARG A 208 68.43 -0.98 -4.71
C ARG A 208 69.82 -1.47 -5.09
N THR A 209 70.09 -1.69 -6.38
CA THR A 209 71.41 -2.05 -6.86
C THR A 209 72.34 -0.89 -6.51
N GLU A 210 73.03 -1.13 -5.41
CA GLU A 210 74.13 -0.40 -4.82
C GLU A 210 75.23 -0.25 -5.87
N LEU A 211 75.09 0.73 -6.75
CA LEU A 211 76.22 1.62 -6.95
C LEU A 211 76.13 2.62 -5.80
N ASP A 212 76.49 2.16 -4.60
CA ASP A 212 76.67 2.95 -3.38
C ASP A 212 77.93 3.82 -3.51
N VAL A 213 78.07 4.45 -4.68
CA VAL A 213 79.02 5.53 -4.86
C VAL A 213 78.33 6.72 -4.23
N ASP A 214 78.79 7.09 -3.04
CA ASP A 214 78.43 8.34 -2.42
C ASP A 214 78.93 9.48 -3.32
N VAL A 215 78.03 9.94 -4.21
CA VAL A 215 78.29 11.01 -5.18
C VAL A 215 78.72 12.29 -4.48
N ASP A 216 78.28 12.49 -3.24
CA ASP A 216 78.64 13.66 -2.45
C ASP A 216 80.04 13.51 -1.86
N ALA A 217 80.41 12.34 -1.33
CA ALA A 217 81.80 12.06 -0.94
C ALA A 217 82.77 12.10 -2.13
N VAL A 218 82.36 11.62 -3.31
CA VAL A 218 83.15 11.73 -4.54
C VAL A 218 83.30 13.18 -4.96
N GLY A 219 82.23 13.98 -4.89
CA GLY A 219 82.27 15.41 -5.18
C GLY A 219 83.20 16.18 -4.25
N GLU A 220 83.15 15.91 -2.94
CA GLU A 220 84.07 16.49 -1.97
C GLU A 220 85.53 16.10 -2.24
N ARG A 221 85.76 14.82 -2.57
CA ARG A 221 87.10 14.32 -2.91
C ARG A 221 87.64 14.99 -4.16
N VAL A 222 86.81 15.15 -5.19
CA VAL A 222 87.17 15.86 -6.41
C VAL A 222 87.52 17.31 -6.08
N ALA A 223 86.68 18.03 -5.33
CA ALA A 223 86.94 19.42 -4.95
C ALA A 223 88.27 19.59 -4.18
N LYS A 224 88.58 18.66 -3.26
CA LYS A 224 89.87 18.61 -2.54
C LYS A 224 91.06 18.34 -3.48
N LEU A 225 90.91 17.43 -4.44
CA LEU A 225 91.96 17.14 -5.42
C LEU A 225 92.17 18.30 -6.40
N THR A 226 91.10 18.95 -6.86
CA THR A 226 91.18 20.10 -7.77
C THR A 226 91.78 21.33 -7.08
N THR A 227 91.57 21.51 -5.78
CA THR A 227 92.24 22.58 -4.99
C THR A 227 93.71 22.28 -4.76
N ALA A 228 94.07 21.03 -4.42
CA ALA A 228 95.46 20.61 -4.30
C ALA A 228 96.22 20.74 -5.64
N LEU A 229 95.59 20.35 -6.75
CA LEU A 229 96.20 20.44 -8.08
C LEU A 229 96.41 21.89 -8.53
N ARG A 230 95.50 22.82 -8.16
CA ARG A 230 95.71 24.27 -8.33
C ARG A 230 96.94 24.75 -7.58
N HIS A 231 97.06 24.38 -6.31
CA HIS A 231 98.18 24.77 -5.47
C HIS A 231 99.53 24.25 -6.01
N PHE A 232 99.63 22.95 -6.31
CA PHE A 232 100.87 22.37 -6.84
C PHE A 232 101.25 22.93 -8.22
N ARG A 233 100.28 23.24 -9.09
CA ARG A 233 100.56 23.78 -10.42
C ARG A 233 101.03 25.23 -10.35
N SER A 234 100.45 26.04 -9.46
CA SER A 234 100.95 27.40 -9.22
C SER A 234 102.36 27.36 -8.60
N GLN A 235 102.56 26.55 -7.55
CA GLN A 235 103.85 26.43 -6.89
C GLN A 235 104.94 25.97 -7.86
N ALA A 236 104.67 24.98 -8.72
CA ALA A 236 105.64 24.52 -9.71
C ALA A 236 106.03 25.59 -10.74
N VAL A 237 105.10 26.49 -11.10
CA VAL A 237 105.41 27.62 -12.00
C VAL A 237 106.25 28.68 -11.26
N LYS A 238 105.91 28.98 -10.01
CA LYS A 238 106.68 29.90 -9.14
C LYS A 238 108.09 29.38 -8.89
N ASP A 239 108.23 28.13 -8.48
CA ASP A 239 109.53 27.46 -8.25
C ASP A 239 110.38 27.43 -9.54
N ARG A 240 109.75 27.26 -10.71
CA ARG A 240 110.44 27.31 -12.00
C ARG A 240 110.91 28.73 -12.34
N LEU A 241 110.09 29.74 -12.06
CA LEU A 241 110.46 31.15 -12.22
C LEU A 241 111.64 31.51 -11.31
N ASP A 242 111.56 31.15 -10.02
CA ASP A 242 112.61 31.33 -9.02
C ASP A 242 113.91 30.64 -9.46
N ARG A 243 113.82 29.40 -9.92
CA ARG A 243 114.97 28.66 -10.43
C ARG A 243 115.60 29.34 -11.64
N THR A 244 114.80 29.74 -12.63
CA THR A 244 115.34 30.43 -13.82
C THR A 244 115.96 31.78 -13.48
N TYR A 245 115.41 32.49 -12.49
CA TYR A 245 115.97 33.72 -11.98
C TYR A 245 117.35 33.48 -11.32
N LEU A 246 117.44 32.50 -10.41
CA LEU A 246 118.70 32.13 -9.76
C LEU A 246 119.75 31.59 -10.75
N GLU A 247 119.34 30.81 -11.75
CA GLU A 247 120.23 30.35 -12.82
C GLU A 247 120.72 31.51 -13.70
N SER A 248 119.87 32.51 -13.97
CA SER A 248 120.27 33.72 -14.72
C SER A 248 121.25 34.59 -13.93
N LEU A 249 121.10 34.69 -12.61
CA LEU A 249 122.06 35.37 -11.73
C LEU A 249 123.42 34.65 -11.73
N ALA A 250 123.41 33.33 -11.52
CA ALA A 250 124.64 32.53 -11.48
C ALA A 250 125.42 32.54 -12.82
N ASN A 251 124.72 32.60 -13.96
CA ASN A 251 125.34 32.69 -15.28
C ASN A 251 125.78 34.13 -15.65
N GLY A 252 125.15 35.16 -15.08
CA GLY A 252 125.49 36.57 -15.32
C GLY A 252 126.72 37.05 -14.56
N GLU A 253 127.07 36.41 -13.44
CA GLU A 253 128.28 36.73 -12.67
C GLU A 253 129.60 36.31 -13.36
N SER A 254 129.54 35.51 -14.45
CA SER A 254 130.76 35.01 -15.11
C SER A 254 131.26 35.84 -16.30
N GLU A 255 130.51 36.80 -16.84
CA GLU A 255 130.91 37.51 -18.08
C GLU A 255 130.86 39.05 -18.07
N GLU A 256 130.32 39.75 -17.07
CA GLU A 256 130.18 41.23 -17.13
C GLU A 256 130.42 42.00 -15.81
N GLU A 257 131.41 41.63 -15.00
CA GLU A 257 131.75 42.41 -13.78
C GLU A 257 132.45 43.76 -14.01
N GLU A 258 132.74 44.19 -15.25
CA GLU A 258 133.57 45.38 -15.49
C GLU A 258 132.90 46.64 -16.06
N GLN A 259 131.59 46.67 -16.35
CA GLN A 259 130.96 47.89 -16.91
C GLN A 259 129.45 48.00 -16.67
N ARG A 260 129.03 48.30 -15.44
CA ARG A 260 127.90 49.23 -15.11
C ARG A 260 127.56 49.17 -13.62
N SER A 261 128.22 50.01 -12.83
CA SER A 261 127.67 50.44 -11.54
C SER A 261 126.85 51.71 -11.77
N GLU A 262 125.69 51.59 -12.42
CA GLU A 262 124.66 52.63 -12.35
C GLU A 262 123.82 52.34 -11.11
N ALA A 263 123.73 53.30 -10.20
CA ALA A 263 123.02 53.17 -8.94
C ALA A 263 121.52 52.98 -9.20
N VAL A 264 121.06 51.72 -9.17
CA VAL A 264 119.64 51.37 -9.24
C VAL A 264 118.92 52.10 -8.11
N SER A 265 117.90 52.89 -8.46
CA SER A 265 117.17 53.68 -7.48
C SER A 265 116.29 52.77 -6.61
N ALA A 266 116.12 53.11 -5.33
CA ALA A 266 115.28 52.33 -4.42
C ALA A 266 113.82 52.20 -4.91
N ASP A 267 113.33 53.21 -5.63
CA ASP A 267 111.99 53.23 -6.22
C ASP A 267 111.85 52.24 -7.39
N GLU A 268 112.88 52.03 -8.20
CA GLU A 268 112.88 51.02 -9.28
C GLU A 268 112.87 49.59 -8.72
N VAL A 269 113.64 49.33 -7.66
CA VAL A 269 113.63 48.03 -6.95
C VAL A 269 112.25 47.76 -6.34
N GLN A 270 111.61 48.78 -5.76
CA GLN A 270 110.28 48.66 -5.18
C GLN A 270 109.19 48.42 -6.23
N ASN A 271 109.27 49.07 -7.40
CA ASN A 271 108.36 48.84 -8.51
C ASN A 271 108.51 47.43 -9.09
N ILE A 272 109.74 46.94 -9.26
CA ILE A 272 109.98 45.57 -9.72
C ILE A 272 109.46 44.55 -8.70
N HIS A 273 109.61 44.79 -7.40
CA HIS A 273 109.02 43.94 -6.37
C HIS A 273 107.48 43.93 -6.41
N ALA A 274 106.86 45.08 -6.66
CA ALA A 274 105.41 45.18 -6.80
C ALA A 274 104.91 44.43 -8.06
N ASP A 275 105.60 44.59 -9.18
CA ASP A 275 105.31 43.90 -10.43
C ASP A 275 105.50 42.38 -10.30
N LEU A 276 106.55 41.95 -9.59
CA LEU A 276 106.77 40.53 -9.28
C LEU A 276 105.65 40.00 -8.37
N GLY A 277 105.23 40.75 -7.35
CA GLY A 277 104.09 40.40 -6.51
C GLY A 277 102.78 40.25 -7.30
N SER A 278 102.55 41.14 -8.27
CA SER A 278 101.43 41.07 -9.21
C SER A 278 101.52 39.83 -10.11
N LEU A 279 102.71 39.51 -10.62
CA LEU A 279 102.94 38.34 -11.46
C LEU A 279 102.66 37.03 -10.70
N TYR A 280 103.06 36.93 -9.44
CA TYR A 280 102.79 35.73 -8.62
C TYR A 280 101.30 35.55 -8.33
N ALA A 281 100.55 36.64 -8.17
CA ALA A 281 99.09 36.60 -8.05
C ALA A 281 98.43 36.20 -9.37
N GLU A 282 98.90 36.73 -10.50
CA GLU A 282 98.37 36.34 -11.83
C GLU A 282 98.67 34.87 -12.15
N ILE A 283 99.82 34.33 -11.74
CA ILE A 283 100.14 32.90 -11.85
C ILE A 283 99.12 32.06 -11.06
N ASP A 284 98.74 32.48 -9.85
CA ASP A 284 97.69 31.80 -9.07
C ASP A 284 96.34 31.81 -9.79
N ASP A 285 95.94 32.94 -10.37
CA ASP A 285 94.68 33.11 -11.09
C ASP A 285 94.64 32.28 -12.38
N VAL A 286 95.71 32.33 -13.18
CA VAL A 286 95.82 31.57 -14.44
C VAL A 286 95.91 30.07 -14.16
N ALA A 287 96.66 29.63 -13.15
CA ALA A 287 96.70 28.23 -12.74
C ALA A 287 95.32 27.75 -12.24
N THR A 288 94.62 28.61 -11.49
CA THR A 288 93.24 28.34 -11.03
C THR A 288 92.29 28.18 -12.20
N MET A 289 92.34 29.09 -13.17
CA MET A 289 91.51 29.06 -14.37
C MET A 289 91.79 27.81 -15.20
N LEU A 290 93.06 27.50 -15.47
CA LEU A 290 93.48 26.35 -16.29
C LEU A 290 93.03 25.03 -15.68
N VAL A 291 93.23 24.84 -14.37
CA VAL A 291 92.83 23.62 -13.67
C VAL A 291 91.30 23.49 -13.60
N SER A 292 90.60 24.60 -13.36
CA SER A 292 89.13 24.61 -13.38
C SER A 292 88.57 24.25 -14.77
N HIS A 293 89.24 24.70 -15.85
CA HIS A 293 88.83 24.43 -17.22
C HIS A 293 89.15 22.99 -17.66
N GLU A 294 90.38 22.52 -17.44
CA GLU A 294 90.83 21.19 -17.86
C GLU A 294 90.17 20.06 -17.05
N HIS A 295 89.99 20.24 -15.74
CA HIS A 295 89.60 19.16 -14.83
C HIS A 295 88.28 19.44 -14.09
N GLY A 296 88.02 20.69 -13.69
CA GLY A 296 86.83 21.04 -12.91
C GLY A 296 85.52 20.88 -13.70
N LYS A 297 85.39 21.59 -14.82
CA LYS A 297 84.14 21.64 -15.61
C LYS A 297 83.66 20.27 -16.08
N GLY A 298 84.57 19.41 -16.54
CA GLY A 298 84.24 18.07 -17.02
C GLY A 298 83.72 17.19 -15.89
N VAL A 299 84.42 17.16 -14.75
CA VAL A 299 84.05 16.33 -13.62
C VAL A 299 82.76 16.84 -12.96
N ASP A 300 82.61 18.15 -12.77
CA ASP A 300 81.39 18.74 -12.20
C ASP A 300 80.16 18.44 -13.06
N SER A 301 80.28 18.53 -14.39
CA SER A 301 79.21 18.19 -15.33
C SER A 301 78.81 16.69 -15.25
N THR A 302 79.79 15.80 -15.10
CA THR A 302 79.49 14.36 -14.92
C THR A 302 78.83 14.10 -13.57
N ILE A 303 79.28 14.74 -12.49
CA ILE A 303 78.67 14.63 -11.15
C ILE A 303 77.22 15.15 -11.18
N SER A 304 76.96 16.30 -11.80
CA SER A 304 75.61 16.84 -11.92
C SER A 304 74.71 15.93 -12.76
N SER A 305 75.23 15.37 -13.86
CA SER A 305 74.49 14.42 -14.70
C SER A 305 74.13 13.14 -13.94
N ILE A 306 75.05 12.62 -13.12
CA ILE A 306 74.81 11.45 -12.26
C ILE A 306 73.75 11.78 -11.20
N ARG A 307 73.83 12.95 -10.55
CA ARG A 307 72.82 13.41 -9.58
C ARG A 307 71.44 13.53 -10.22
N GLN A 308 71.36 14.11 -11.42
CA GLN A 308 70.11 14.25 -12.14
C GLN A 308 69.51 12.88 -12.48
N LEU A 309 70.29 11.97 -13.08
CA LEU A 309 69.83 10.62 -13.41
C LEU A 309 69.38 9.85 -12.16
N ARG A 310 70.10 10.00 -11.03
CA ARG A 310 69.71 9.40 -9.74
C ARG A 310 68.38 9.96 -9.25
N SER A 311 68.18 11.28 -9.35
CA SER A 311 66.93 11.93 -8.94
C SER A 311 65.75 11.49 -9.80
N GLU A 312 65.92 11.41 -11.13
CA GLU A 312 64.89 10.96 -12.07
C GLU A 312 64.53 9.49 -11.84
N ASN A 313 65.53 8.64 -11.65
CA ASN A 313 65.31 7.22 -11.38
C ASN A 313 64.73 6.97 -9.97
N SER A 314 65.03 7.83 -9.00
CA SER A 314 64.36 7.81 -7.70
C SER A 314 62.89 8.24 -7.84
N ARG A 315 62.62 9.31 -8.60
CA ARG A 315 61.27 9.82 -8.85
C ARG A 315 60.40 8.80 -9.57
N ALA A 316 60.90 8.20 -10.65
CA ALA A 316 60.18 7.18 -11.41
C ALA A 316 59.86 5.94 -10.55
N ARG A 317 60.77 5.55 -9.65
CA ARG A 317 60.50 4.47 -8.68
C ARG A 317 59.44 4.87 -7.66
N THR A 318 59.52 6.08 -7.10
CA THR A 318 58.50 6.56 -6.15
C THR A 318 57.13 6.67 -6.80
N GLU A 319 57.05 7.07 -8.08
CA GLU A 319 55.83 7.08 -8.87
C GLU A 319 55.29 5.65 -9.07
N LEU A 320 56.15 4.70 -9.46
CA LEU A 320 55.75 3.29 -9.58
C LEU A 320 55.20 2.73 -8.26
N VAL A 321 55.87 3.02 -7.14
CA VAL A 321 55.45 2.60 -5.80
C VAL A 321 54.09 3.20 -5.47
N TYR A 322 53.94 4.49 -5.70
CA TYR A 322 52.68 5.21 -5.47
C TYR A 322 51.54 4.64 -6.31
N ASP A 323 51.75 4.43 -7.61
CA ASP A 323 50.73 3.89 -8.53
C ASP A 323 50.29 2.49 -8.12
N LYS A 324 51.23 1.64 -7.67
CA LYS A 324 50.91 0.30 -7.18
C LYS A 324 50.15 0.34 -5.85
N LEU A 325 50.54 1.19 -4.90
CA LEU A 325 49.81 1.36 -3.64
C LEU A 325 48.41 1.94 -3.88
N ALA A 326 48.26 2.88 -4.81
CA ALA A 326 46.97 3.42 -5.21
C ALA A 326 46.07 2.34 -5.83
N ALA A 327 46.62 1.48 -6.70
CA ALA A 327 45.88 0.36 -7.28
C ALA A 327 45.43 -0.66 -6.21
N LEU A 328 46.27 -0.96 -5.23
CA LEU A 328 45.92 -1.84 -4.09
C LEU A 328 44.85 -1.21 -3.18
N THR A 329 44.90 0.10 -2.98
CA THR A 329 43.87 0.80 -2.21
C THR A 329 42.53 0.76 -2.94
N ALA A 330 42.54 0.98 -4.26
CA ALA A 330 41.35 0.89 -5.09
C ALA A 330 40.76 -0.55 -5.13
N SER A 331 41.60 -1.59 -5.17
CA SER A 331 41.10 -2.99 -5.11
C SER A 331 40.40 -3.27 -3.78
N LEU A 332 40.95 -2.79 -2.66
CA LEU A 332 40.33 -2.91 -1.33
C LEU A 332 39.01 -2.13 -1.22
N GLU A 333 38.92 -0.93 -1.78
CA GLU A 333 37.67 -0.15 -1.82
C GLU A 333 36.57 -0.87 -2.62
N ILE A 334 36.92 -1.43 -3.79
CA ILE A 334 35.99 -2.24 -4.60
C ILE A 334 35.55 -3.49 -3.83
N LEU A 335 36.45 -4.14 -3.10
CA LEU A 335 36.12 -5.27 -2.26
C LEU A 335 35.19 -4.88 -1.11
N SER A 336 35.46 -3.77 -0.41
CA SER A 336 34.61 -3.25 0.68
C SER A 336 33.20 -2.95 0.19
N THR A 337 33.07 -2.18 -0.89
CA THR A 337 31.77 -1.82 -1.46
C THR A 337 30.99 -3.07 -1.91
N ARG A 338 31.66 -4.09 -2.45
CA ARG A 338 31.04 -5.36 -2.79
C ARG A 338 30.54 -6.12 -1.55
N LEU A 339 31.31 -6.14 -0.47
CA LEU A 339 30.91 -6.78 0.79
C LEU A 339 29.73 -6.05 1.45
N GLU A 340 29.77 -4.73 1.47
CA GLU A 340 28.68 -3.88 1.99
C GLU A 340 27.39 -4.10 1.20
N ASN A 341 27.46 -4.12 -0.14
CA ASN A 341 26.30 -4.40 -0.98
C ASN A 341 25.69 -5.78 -0.71
N LEU A 342 26.55 -6.79 -0.50
CA LEU A 342 26.09 -8.14 -0.15
C LEU A 342 25.43 -8.16 1.23
N GLN A 343 26.03 -7.51 2.22
CA GLN A 343 25.45 -7.38 3.56
C GLN A 343 24.10 -6.65 3.52
N ASN A 344 24.01 -5.55 2.78
CA ASN A 344 22.77 -4.79 2.58
C ASN A 344 21.68 -5.66 1.93
N ARG A 345 22.03 -6.41 0.87
CA ARG A 345 21.11 -7.35 0.23
C ARG A 345 20.63 -8.43 1.20
N ARG A 346 21.52 -8.99 2.02
CA ARG A 346 21.16 -9.98 3.06
C ARG A 346 20.18 -9.39 4.08
N LEU A 347 20.44 -8.20 4.59
CA LEU A 347 19.59 -7.53 5.57
C LEU A 347 18.22 -7.17 4.98
N ALA A 348 18.19 -6.67 3.75
CA ALA A 348 16.97 -6.35 3.04
C ALA A 348 16.10 -7.61 2.83
N LEU A 349 16.69 -8.71 2.36
CA LEU A 349 15.98 -9.98 2.21
C LEU A 349 15.45 -10.52 3.54
N HIS A 350 16.23 -10.44 4.62
CA HIS A 350 15.78 -10.85 5.94
C HIS A 350 14.58 -10.00 6.42
N ARG A 351 14.60 -8.68 6.19
CA ARG A 351 13.48 -7.79 6.52
C ARG A 351 12.23 -8.13 5.71
N LEU A 352 12.38 -8.36 4.40
CA LEU A 352 11.27 -8.75 3.53
C LEU A 352 10.69 -10.10 3.93
N GLN A 353 11.52 -11.05 4.35
CA GLN A 353 11.09 -12.35 4.85
C GLN A 353 10.31 -12.23 6.16
N LEU A 354 10.73 -11.38 7.09
CA LEU A 354 9.95 -11.09 8.30
C LEU A 354 8.59 -10.47 7.95
N GLN A 355 8.58 -9.49 7.04
CA GLN A 355 7.33 -8.86 6.59
C GLN A 355 6.38 -9.85 5.90
N SER A 356 6.90 -10.76 5.06
CA SER A 356 6.08 -11.78 4.40
C SER A 356 5.52 -12.81 5.40
N GLN A 357 6.25 -13.13 6.47
CA GLN A 357 5.72 -13.98 7.55
C GLN A 357 4.54 -13.32 8.29
N HIS A 358 4.54 -12.00 8.47
CA HIS A 358 3.40 -11.27 9.05
C HIS A 358 2.18 -11.22 8.12
N LEU A 359 2.37 -11.27 6.79
CA LEU A 359 1.29 -11.27 5.81
C LEU A 359 0.59 -12.64 5.66
N GLY A 360 1.30 -13.74 5.93
CA GLY A 360 0.76 -15.11 5.89
C GLY A 360 -0.54 -15.32 6.70
N PRO A 361 -0.61 -14.96 7.99
CA PRO A 361 -1.83 -15.14 8.79
C PRO A 361 -2.99 -14.24 8.35
N ALA A 362 -2.72 -13.08 7.74
CA ALA A 362 -3.78 -12.18 7.24
C ALA A 362 -4.47 -12.72 5.98
N ILE A 363 -3.73 -13.43 5.11
CA ILE A 363 -4.26 -14.03 3.87
C ILE A 363 -5.03 -15.32 4.16
N ASN A 364 -4.62 -16.08 5.19
CA ASN A 364 -5.22 -17.35 5.57
C ASN A 364 -6.35 -17.23 6.60
N ALA A 365 -6.58 -16.04 7.16
CA ALA A 365 -7.67 -15.82 8.11
C ALA A 365 -9.03 -15.99 7.41
N PRO A 366 -9.93 -16.86 7.91
CA PRO A 366 -11.29 -16.92 7.41
C PRO A 366 -11.98 -15.61 7.75
N THR A 367 -12.09 -14.72 6.77
CA THR A 367 -12.96 -13.52 6.85
C THR A 367 -14.39 -14.01 7.06
N ARG A 368 -14.78 -14.21 8.32
CA ARG A 368 -16.18 -14.36 8.70
C ARG A 368 -16.83 -12.99 8.50
N HIS A 369 -17.45 -12.80 7.34
CA HIS A 369 -18.41 -11.73 7.17
C HIS A 369 -19.66 -12.09 7.99
N ASP A 370 -19.62 -11.83 9.29
CA ASP A 370 -20.82 -11.76 10.13
C ASP A 370 -21.55 -10.45 9.80
N LEU A 371 -22.14 -10.39 8.60
CA LEU A 371 -23.23 -9.47 8.30
C LEU A 371 -24.54 -10.18 8.65
N ALA A 372 -24.73 -10.43 9.94
CA ALA A 372 -26.03 -10.78 10.49
C ALA A 372 -26.91 -9.53 10.46
N VAL A 373 -27.73 -9.43 9.42
CA VAL A 373 -28.85 -8.49 9.34
C VAL A 373 -29.79 -8.74 10.54
N PRO A 374 -30.04 -7.77 11.44
CA PRO A 374 -31.05 -7.95 12.48
C PRO A 374 -32.42 -7.84 11.83
N ALA A 375 -33.12 -8.96 11.78
CA ALA A 375 -34.54 -8.99 11.46
C ALA A 375 -35.31 -8.23 12.53
N ALA A 376 -36.09 -7.23 12.11
CA ALA A 376 -36.99 -6.47 12.95
C ALA A 376 -38.04 -7.39 13.62
N GLY A 377 -38.09 -7.33 14.95
CA GLY A 377 -39.18 -7.85 15.79
C GLY A 377 -39.38 -6.89 16.97
N PRO A 378 -40.62 -6.61 17.40
CA PRO A 378 -40.91 -5.48 18.27
C PRO A 378 -40.84 -5.82 19.77
N ALA A 379 -40.48 -4.79 20.55
CA ALA A 379 -40.79 -4.56 21.96
C ALA A 379 -40.42 -5.64 22.99
N SER A 380 -39.43 -5.37 23.85
CA SER A 380 -39.71 -4.87 25.21
C SER A 380 -38.48 -4.86 26.14
N THR A 381 -38.62 -4.01 27.14
CA THR A 381 -37.95 -3.97 28.45
C THR A 381 -36.58 -3.27 28.55
N LEU A 382 -36.72 -2.03 29.00
CA LEU A 382 -35.83 -1.30 29.89
C LEU A 382 -35.05 -2.22 30.85
N SER A 383 -33.72 -2.11 30.85
CA SER A 383 -32.94 -2.28 32.07
C SER A 383 -31.83 -1.25 32.12
N SER A 384 -31.94 -0.40 33.13
CA SER A 384 -30.96 0.56 33.59
C SER A 384 -29.78 -0.18 34.22
N ARG A 385 -28.55 0.10 33.77
CA ARG A 385 -27.33 -0.16 34.56
C ARG A 385 -26.23 0.85 34.26
N ARG A 386 -26.35 1.98 34.96
CA ARG A 386 -25.32 2.80 35.64
C ARG A 386 -23.83 2.44 35.44
N ASP A 387 -23.09 3.49 35.07
CA ASP A 387 -21.69 3.85 35.36
C ASP A 387 -20.59 2.79 35.25
N ARG A 388 -19.80 2.90 34.16
CA ARG A 388 -18.34 2.83 34.25
C ARG A 388 -17.71 3.53 33.04
N ALA A 389 -16.81 4.47 33.30
CA ALA A 389 -15.90 5.02 32.31
C ALA A 389 -15.04 3.87 31.76
N GLU A 390 -15.14 3.63 30.45
CA GLU A 390 -14.18 2.80 29.72
C GLU A 390 -13.57 3.64 28.60
N ASP A 391 -12.26 3.47 28.48
CA ASP A 391 -11.30 4.27 27.74
C ASP A 391 -11.63 4.42 26.26
N GLU A 392 -11.23 5.58 25.74
CA GLU A 392 -11.45 6.10 24.41
C GLU A 392 -10.52 5.46 23.35
N ASP A 393 -10.37 4.12 23.34
CA ASP A 393 -9.45 3.41 22.42
C ASP A 393 -10.10 2.34 21.51
N ASP A 394 -11.42 2.15 21.57
CA ASP A 394 -12.05 0.96 20.94
C ASP A 394 -12.43 1.07 19.45
N TYR A 395 -12.03 2.11 18.73
CA TYR A 395 -12.31 2.20 17.28
C TYR A 395 -11.12 2.68 16.43
N PRO A 396 -10.06 1.86 16.30
CA PRO A 396 -8.92 2.17 15.42
C PRO A 396 -9.33 2.31 13.95
N ALA A 397 -10.40 1.63 13.52
CA ALA A 397 -10.94 1.76 12.17
C ALA A 397 -11.60 3.13 11.94
N ILE A 398 -12.27 3.68 12.96
CA ILE A 398 -12.94 4.97 12.88
C ILE A 398 -11.90 6.10 12.96
N SER A 399 -10.90 5.98 13.82
CA SER A 399 -9.79 6.95 13.89
C SER A 399 -8.91 6.92 12.63
N ALA A 400 -8.70 5.76 12.01
CA ALA A 400 -8.03 5.63 10.71
C ALA A 400 -8.87 6.25 9.58
N LEU A 401 -10.19 6.04 9.57
CA LEU A 401 -11.11 6.71 8.63
C LEU A 401 -11.04 8.23 8.81
N LEU A 402 -11.19 8.72 10.04
CA LEU A 402 -11.14 10.14 10.36
C LEU A 402 -9.80 10.79 9.97
N ARG A 403 -8.68 10.08 10.11
CA ARG A 403 -7.37 10.51 9.58
C ARG A 403 -7.33 10.55 8.05
N HIS A 404 -7.86 9.53 7.39
CA HIS A 404 -7.90 9.45 5.93
C HIS A 404 -8.81 10.52 5.30
N PHE A 405 -9.77 11.05 6.07
CA PHE A 405 -10.64 12.15 5.68
C PHE A 405 -10.20 13.52 6.23
N GLY A 406 -9.03 13.62 6.87
CA GLY A 406 -8.41 14.89 7.30
C GLY A 406 -9.02 15.52 8.56
N LEU A 407 -9.75 14.77 9.38
CA LEU A 407 -10.50 15.28 10.55
C LEU A 407 -9.74 15.14 11.88
N SER A 408 -8.47 14.75 11.87
CA SER A 408 -7.64 14.66 13.09
C SER A 408 -6.89 15.97 13.33
N GLY A 409 -7.60 16.99 13.79
CA GLY A 409 -7.04 18.30 14.13
C GLY A 409 -7.44 18.79 15.51
N LEU A 410 -7.22 18.00 16.57
CA LEU A 410 -7.17 18.52 17.94
C LEU A 410 -5.71 18.75 18.33
N PRO A 411 -5.31 19.95 18.77
CA PRO A 411 -4.00 20.15 19.36
C PRO A 411 -3.98 19.48 20.75
N GLN A 412 -3.05 18.54 20.92
CA GLN A 412 -2.64 18.05 22.24
C GLN A 412 -2.19 19.24 23.10
N THR A 413 -2.97 19.61 24.11
CA THR A 413 -2.47 20.47 25.20
C THR A 413 -1.87 19.56 26.26
N GLY A 414 -0.54 19.61 26.36
CA GLY A 414 0.21 18.96 27.43
C GLY A 414 -0.12 19.55 28.81
N ASN A 415 -0.15 18.65 29.78
CA ASN A 415 0.07 18.81 31.22
C ASN A 415 0.47 20.21 31.73
N GLY A 416 -0.30 20.72 32.71
CA GLY A 416 0.15 21.81 33.59
C GLY A 416 -0.97 22.45 34.41
N ASN A 417 -0.97 22.18 35.71
CA ASN A 417 -1.79 22.77 36.78
C ASN A 417 -2.32 24.21 36.58
N GLY A 418 -3.57 24.44 36.99
CA GLY A 418 -4.00 25.70 37.60
C GLY A 418 -5.30 26.30 37.08
N ASN A 419 -6.31 26.30 37.96
CA ASN A 419 -7.45 27.23 38.04
C ASN A 419 -8.48 27.34 36.90
N VAL A 420 -9.62 26.69 37.15
CA VAL A 420 -11.00 27.21 37.14
C VAL A 420 -11.30 28.49 36.33
N SER A 421 -12.05 28.28 35.23
CA SER A 421 -13.04 29.16 34.56
C SER A 421 -12.73 29.48 33.09
N SER A 422 -13.00 28.57 32.14
CA SER A 422 -13.19 28.88 30.70
C SER A 422 -13.70 27.71 29.82
N THR A 423 -14.34 26.67 30.36
CA THR A 423 -14.61 25.43 29.59
C THR A 423 -15.89 25.41 28.74
N THR A 424 -16.83 26.33 28.89
CA THR A 424 -18.13 26.24 28.18
C THR A 424 -18.19 26.94 26.83
N PHE A 425 -17.25 27.82 26.48
CA PHE A 425 -17.28 28.56 25.21
C PHE A 425 -16.43 27.90 24.09
N HIS A 426 -15.43 27.10 24.45
CA HIS A 426 -14.52 26.49 23.47
C HIS A 426 -15.09 25.18 22.87
N GLU A 427 -15.90 24.44 23.62
CA GLU A 427 -16.50 23.18 23.16
C GLU A 427 -17.58 23.41 22.09
N GLN A 428 -18.34 24.51 22.20
CA GLN A 428 -19.39 24.86 21.24
C GLN A 428 -18.84 25.40 19.91
N VAL A 429 -17.65 26.02 19.91
CA VAL A 429 -16.95 26.48 18.69
C VAL A 429 -16.23 25.30 18.00
N SER A 430 -15.70 24.34 18.76
CA SER A 430 -15.13 23.10 18.20
C SER A 430 -16.20 22.18 17.57
N SER A 431 -17.41 22.12 18.15
CA SER A 431 -18.52 21.36 17.56
C SER A 431 -19.09 22.01 16.29
N SER A 432 -19.17 23.34 16.23
CA SER A 432 -19.69 24.05 15.05
C SER A 432 -18.75 23.96 13.85
N THR A 433 -17.44 24.07 14.08
CA THR A 433 -16.42 23.91 13.03
C THR A 433 -16.36 22.47 12.49
N PHE A 434 -16.53 21.46 13.34
CA PHE A 434 -16.67 20.07 12.91
C PHE A 434 -17.94 19.86 12.06
N HIS A 435 -19.08 20.38 12.50
CA HIS A 435 -20.32 20.29 11.73
C HIS A 435 -20.23 20.99 10.36
N GLU A 436 -19.53 22.13 10.27
CA GLU A 436 -19.30 22.85 9.02
C GLU A 436 -18.38 22.04 8.07
N GLN A 437 -17.35 21.38 8.61
CA GLN A 437 -16.46 20.50 7.84
C GLN A 437 -17.17 19.24 7.33
N VAL A 438 -18.02 18.62 8.15
CA VAL A 438 -18.86 17.49 7.72
C VAL A 438 -19.86 17.92 6.65
N ARG A 439 -20.46 19.11 6.77
CA ARG A 439 -21.41 19.64 5.79
C ARG A 439 -20.75 19.95 4.44
N THR A 440 -19.55 20.53 4.48
CA THR A 440 -18.77 20.83 3.27
C THR A 440 -18.25 19.56 2.59
N LEU A 441 -17.87 18.52 3.36
CA LEU A 441 -17.54 17.20 2.82
C LEU A 441 -18.76 16.49 2.22
N ALA A 442 -19.92 16.54 2.88
CA ALA A 442 -21.17 16.00 2.35
C ALA A 442 -21.56 16.70 1.04
N ALA A 443 -21.40 18.03 0.96
CA ALA A 443 -21.63 18.78 -0.27
C ALA A 443 -20.64 18.40 -1.38
N LYS A 444 -19.34 18.22 -1.07
CA LYS A 444 -18.33 17.77 -2.04
C LYS A 444 -18.58 16.36 -2.54
N LEU A 445 -18.93 15.43 -1.65
CA LEU A 445 -19.28 14.05 -2.01
C LEU A 445 -20.56 13.98 -2.84
N SER A 446 -21.58 14.75 -2.47
CA SER A 446 -22.82 14.87 -3.25
C SER A 446 -22.56 15.44 -4.65
N CYS A 447 -21.73 16.49 -4.75
CA CYS A 447 -21.37 17.11 -6.03
C CYS A 447 -20.57 16.13 -6.91
N LYS A 448 -19.59 15.42 -6.34
CA LYS A 448 -18.76 14.46 -7.06
C LYS A 448 -19.54 13.21 -7.47
N SER A 449 -20.46 12.76 -6.62
CA SER A 449 -21.41 11.69 -6.94
C SER A 449 -22.31 12.10 -8.12
N ALA A 450 -22.90 13.29 -8.06
CA ALA A 450 -23.71 13.81 -9.17
C ALA A 450 -22.90 13.96 -10.47
N GLN A 451 -21.63 14.37 -10.38
CA GLN A 451 -20.73 14.46 -11.53
C GLN A 451 -20.43 13.06 -12.13
N ASN A 452 -20.15 12.07 -11.28
CA ASN A 452 -19.91 10.70 -11.74
C ASN A 452 -21.16 10.10 -12.39
N VAL A 453 -22.35 10.33 -11.83
CA VAL A 453 -23.62 9.88 -12.41
C VAL A 453 -23.84 10.53 -13.79
N ARG A 454 -23.54 11.83 -13.95
CA ARG A 454 -23.62 12.50 -15.27
C ARG A 454 -22.62 11.92 -16.27
N GLN A 455 -21.38 11.67 -15.86
CA GLN A 455 -20.39 11.03 -16.74
C GLN A 455 -20.82 9.63 -17.17
N ILE A 456 -21.41 8.84 -16.27
CA ILE A 456 -21.94 7.51 -16.61
C ILE A 456 -23.10 7.63 -17.60
N LEU A 457 -24.00 8.61 -17.41
CA LEU A 457 -25.10 8.86 -18.34
C LEU A 457 -24.59 9.29 -19.72
N ASP A 458 -23.64 10.21 -19.82
CA ASP A 458 -23.02 10.62 -21.09
C ASP A 458 -22.32 9.44 -21.79
N ILE A 459 -21.57 8.63 -21.06
CA ILE A 459 -20.91 7.42 -21.60
C ILE A 459 -21.97 6.42 -22.08
N SER A 460 -23.07 6.26 -21.34
CA SER A 460 -24.16 5.36 -21.75
C SER A 460 -24.89 5.87 -23.00
N GLU A 461 -25.08 7.18 -23.13
CA GLU A 461 -25.73 7.81 -24.29
C GLU A 461 -24.85 7.72 -25.55
N THR A 462 -23.55 7.98 -25.41
CA THR A 462 -22.56 7.78 -26.48
C THR A 462 -22.45 6.30 -26.89
N ALA A 463 -22.53 5.36 -25.95
CA ALA A 463 -22.59 3.93 -26.25
C ALA A 463 -23.88 3.52 -26.99
N ILE A 464 -25.04 4.12 -26.66
CA ILE A 464 -26.30 3.85 -27.34
C ILE A 464 -26.29 4.43 -28.77
N THR A 465 -25.78 5.64 -28.95
CA THR A 465 -25.70 6.28 -30.28
C THR A 465 -24.72 5.55 -31.20
N THR A 466 -23.55 5.15 -30.69
CA THR A 466 -22.60 4.31 -31.46
C THR A 466 -23.18 2.95 -31.82
N ARG A 467 -23.89 2.29 -30.90
CA ARG A 467 -24.59 1.04 -31.20
C ARG A 467 -25.69 1.20 -32.25
N ARG A 468 -26.44 2.30 -32.20
CA ARG A 468 -27.49 2.61 -33.21
C ARG A 468 -26.87 2.88 -34.58
N ALA A 469 -25.78 3.64 -34.65
CA ALA A 469 -25.06 3.89 -35.89
C ALA A 469 -24.46 2.60 -36.49
N ALA A 470 -23.87 1.75 -35.65
CA ALA A 470 -23.41 0.42 -36.06
C ALA A 470 -24.56 -0.46 -36.58
N SER A 471 -25.70 -0.46 -35.89
CA SER A 471 -26.86 -1.24 -36.34
C SER A 471 -27.40 -0.72 -37.67
N GLN A 472 -27.43 0.60 -37.88
CA GLN A 472 -27.85 1.23 -39.14
C GLN A 472 -26.89 0.89 -40.29
N SER A 473 -25.57 0.93 -40.05
CA SER A 473 -24.56 0.48 -41.02
C SER A 473 -24.74 -1.00 -41.38
N LEU A 474 -25.00 -1.87 -40.39
CA LEU A 474 -25.30 -3.28 -40.67
C LEU A 474 -26.58 -3.48 -41.50
N PHE A 475 -27.62 -2.66 -41.26
CA PHE A 475 -28.85 -2.71 -42.05
C PHE A 475 -28.63 -2.23 -43.50
N GLU A 476 -27.84 -1.19 -43.71
CA GLU A 476 -27.49 -0.68 -45.05
C GLU A 476 -26.65 -1.68 -45.86
N VAL A 477 -25.79 -2.45 -45.19
CA VAL A 477 -24.95 -3.48 -45.82
C VAL A 477 -25.72 -4.77 -46.10
N LEU A 478 -26.67 -5.14 -45.24
CA LEU A 478 -27.59 -6.26 -45.51
C LEU A 478 -28.45 -6.02 -46.76
N ASP A 479 -28.77 -4.77 -47.08
CA ASP A 479 -29.47 -4.40 -48.32
C ASP A 479 -28.57 -4.47 -49.57
N THR A 480 -27.24 -4.43 -49.43
CA THR A 480 -26.28 -4.41 -50.55
C THR A 480 -25.61 -5.76 -50.88
N ASN A 481 -26.09 -6.86 -50.30
CA ASN A 481 -25.90 -8.26 -50.76
C ASN A 481 -24.50 -8.67 -51.28
N SER A 482 -23.44 -8.20 -50.63
CA SER A 482 -22.05 -8.63 -50.88
C SER A 482 -21.53 -9.34 -49.63
N ALA A 483 -21.57 -10.68 -49.64
CA ALA A 483 -21.13 -11.53 -48.52
C ALA A 483 -19.65 -11.32 -48.12
N ARG A 484 -18.83 -10.71 -48.98
CA ARG A 484 -17.43 -10.40 -48.69
C ARG A 484 -17.22 -9.07 -47.99
N ASP A 485 -18.15 -8.12 -48.14
CA ASP A 485 -18.07 -6.84 -47.45
C ASP A 485 -18.61 -6.96 -46.00
N LEU A 486 -19.58 -7.85 -45.78
CA LEU A 486 -20.11 -8.17 -44.45
C LEU A 486 -19.04 -8.70 -43.48
N ASP A 487 -18.15 -9.58 -43.96
CA ASP A 487 -17.06 -10.16 -43.15
C ASP A 487 -15.97 -9.15 -42.80
N ARG A 488 -15.68 -8.19 -43.69
CA ARG A 488 -14.73 -7.11 -43.40
C ARG A 488 -15.29 -6.14 -42.38
N GLU A 489 -16.57 -5.79 -42.49
CA GLU A 489 -17.18 -4.85 -41.55
C GLU A 489 -17.52 -5.48 -40.20
N LEU A 490 -17.80 -6.79 -40.14
CA LEU A 490 -17.89 -7.51 -38.87
C LEU A 490 -16.58 -7.44 -38.08
N ARG A 491 -15.43 -7.62 -38.77
CA ARG A 491 -14.12 -7.45 -38.14
C ARG A 491 -13.87 -6.00 -37.73
N ALA A 492 -14.23 -5.03 -38.58
CA ALA A 492 -14.10 -3.61 -38.23
C ALA A 492 -15.00 -3.21 -37.04
N LEU A 493 -16.16 -3.85 -36.89
CA LEU A 493 -17.07 -3.67 -35.76
C LEU A 493 -16.50 -4.31 -34.49
N GLU A 494 -15.97 -5.53 -34.57
CA GLU A 494 -15.28 -6.19 -33.47
C GLU A 494 -14.10 -5.35 -32.97
N ASP A 495 -13.32 -4.77 -33.88
CA ASP A 495 -12.20 -3.88 -33.55
C ASP A 495 -12.70 -2.58 -32.86
N ARG A 496 -13.79 -1.98 -33.34
CA ARG A 496 -14.38 -0.78 -32.69
C ARG A 496 -14.97 -1.11 -31.32
N ILE A 497 -15.56 -2.29 -31.14
CA ILE A 497 -16.06 -2.74 -29.83
C ILE A 497 -14.88 -3.03 -28.88
N ALA A 498 -13.79 -3.61 -29.37
CA ALA A 498 -12.58 -3.82 -28.59
C ALA A 498 -11.94 -2.49 -28.17
N GLN A 499 -11.90 -1.51 -29.07
CA GLN A 499 -11.40 -0.16 -28.79
C GLN A 499 -12.27 0.58 -27.76
N ALA A 500 -13.60 0.55 -27.91
CA ALA A 500 -14.52 1.14 -26.93
C ALA A 500 -14.41 0.46 -25.55
N ARG A 501 -14.19 -0.86 -25.50
CA ARG A 501 -13.90 -1.57 -24.24
C ARG A 501 -12.59 -1.11 -23.61
N ALA A 502 -11.54 -0.92 -24.40
CA ALA A 502 -10.27 -0.40 -23.90
C ALA A 502 -10.40 1.03 -23.36
N GLU A 503 -11.20 1.89 -23.99
CA GLU A 503 -11.49 3.25 -23.51
C GLU A 503 -12.30 3.25 -22.20
N ILE A 504 -13.23 2.31 -22.02
CA ILE A 504 -13.95 2.12 -20.75
C ILE A 504 -13.00 1.61 -19.66
N GLU A 505 -12.04 0.75 -19.99
CA GLU A 505 -11.05 0.24 -19.04
C GLU A 505 -10.04 1.33 -18.62
N THR A 506 -9.66 2.25 -19.52
CA THR A 506 -8.74 3.37 -19.21
C THR A 506 -9.40 4.53 -18.47
N THR A 507 -10.72 4.71 -18.59
CA THR A 507 -11.49 5.73 -17.84
C THR A 507 -11.87 5.27 -16.43
N ARG A 508 -11.61 4.01 -16.07
CA ARG A 508 -11.75 3.52 -14.69
C ARG A 508 -10.69 4.20 -13.82
N PRO A 509 -11.07 4.99 -12.80
CA PRO A 509 -10.11 5.75 -12.01
C PRO A 509 -9.17 4.78 -11.29
N ARG A 510 -7.89 4.80 -11.66
CA ARG A 510 -6.82 4.12 -10.92
C ARG A 510 -6.90 4.59 -9.45
N PRO A 511 -6.93 3.68 -8.47
CA PRO A 511 -6.76 4.07 -7.08
C PRO A 511 -5.38 4.74 -6.99
N ARG A 512 -5.35 6.00 -6.56
CA ARG A 512 -4.09 6.69 -6.26
C ARG A 512 -3.43 5.98 -5.06
N PRO A 513 -2.08 5.90 -5.05
CA PRO A 513 -1.34 5.27 -3.96
C PRO A 513 -1.61 5.94 -2.62
#